data_AF-A0A972MRV4-F1
#
_entry.id   AF-A0A972MRV4-F1
#
_cell.length_a   1.000
_cell.length_b   1.000
_cell.length_c   1.000
_cell.angle_alpha   90.00
_cell.angle_beta   90.00
_cell.angle_gamma   90.00
#
_symmetry.space_group_name_H-M   'P 1'
#
loop_
_entity.id
_entity.type
_entity.pdbx_description
1 polymer ?
#
loop_
_entity_poly.entity_id
_entity_poly.type
_entity_poly.pdbx_seq_one_letter_code
_entity_poly.pdbx_strand_id
1 'polypeptide(L)'
;FLNRNDAKHSVTARYLYEHIYLGHINFFKDSKEFFELVRSYTPSPQPIKIIPTLRVFDDPKVKKFYYRFRKVHSTLVHKTHIVLTLDEDQYQEIEKLFIKKRWVEPPHKLDYEVKRSSNPFINFYQIPVESRYRFLLNNAHFIITTFIRGPVCRGQMAVNAIEDHFWVMFLDPKYDLSVKYNSFLLLQAQNLEMPIESISQRILETFSDAYREKYKRYFFAKERFYDKEFPQGMGIDAIWAGERSSDAPILTVYRHFNSASVHRGVLGALPKTAWVMDYPQFERLYYTLVAGYDVFGNVAHQTNIRRYMDFLRMEGEINFVSFLPPSVRYSTLQSWYIGDDAFKKNIDNILVRDTKVKYKTKHYKKEFIEKVITKRIQPKTAIDFDKLNYNTLHVKMPKEFQTQEDVDKGISALDKKHIAFIQYMNDFGTNNALMRIKLHDGSYIVRSIVVNRWHNNVNSLFLEKYQLDPKKDTIDIVKGSIGSYPNMFVSVDIKDLKEFFDLIENFDGSDVMQEQMKRFLLSRDDKEFWKTYDWFQAWFDKSEPIKSGLYDLNRYYKYPF
;
A
#
# COMPACT_ATOMS: atom_id res chain seq x y z
N PHE A 1 9.20 -2.14 29.21
CA PHE A 1 10.05 -2.22 27.99
C PHE A 1 10.53 -0.84 27.51
N LEU A 2 9.66 0.04 26.99
CA LEU A 2 10.05 1.26 26.26
C LEU A 2 10.83 2.34 27.05
N ASN A 3 10.73 2.35 28.39
CA ASN A 3 11.38 3.36 29.25
C ASN A 3 12.54 2.79 30.08
N ARG A 4 13.11 1.64 29.70
CA ARG A 4 14.31 1.12 30.38
C ARG A 4 15.52 2.02 30.09
N ASN A 5 16.41 2.17 31.06
CA ASN A 5 17.50 3.14 31.01
C ASN A 5 18.70 2.69 30.17
N ASP A 6 18.83 1.39 29.86
CA ASP A 6 19.94 0.87 29.07
C ASP A 6 19.85 1.31 27.61
N ALA A 7 21.02 1.46 26.98
CA ALA A 7 21.11 1.99 25.63
C ALA A 7 20.36 1.13 24.61
N LYS A 8 20.40 -0.20 24.75
CA LYS A 8 19.77 -1.12 23.81
C LYS A 8 18.26 -0.92 23.76
N HIS A 9 17.59 -0.95 24.92
CA HIS A 9 16.16 -0.68 25.00
C HIS A 9 15.80 0.76 24.60
N SER A 10 16.62 1.75 24.96
CA SER A 10 16.37 3.15 24.60
C SER A 10 16.37 3.35 23.09
N VAL A 11 17.33 2.74 22.38
CA VAL A 11 17.45 2.82 20.92
C VAL A 11 16.31 2.07 20.24
N THR A 12 15.98 0.87 20.74
CA THR A 12 14.83 0.09 20.25
C THR A 12 13.52 0.84 20.46
N ALA A 13 13.31 1.46 21.62
CA ALA A 13 12.10 2.22 21.91
C ALA A 13 11.92 3.39 20.94
N ARG A 14 13.01 4.09 20.60
CA ARG A 14 13.00 5.14 19.58
C ARG A 14 12.66 4.58 18.20
N TYR A 15 13.32 3.50 17.76
CA TYR A 15 13.03 2.87 16.47
C TYR A 15 11.56 2.45 16.37
N LEU A 16 11.02 1.78 17.39
CA LEU A 16 9.62 1.36 17.42
C LEU A 16 8.67 2.57 17.39
N TYR A 17 8.92 3.59 18.20
CA TYR A 17 8.10 4.81 18.22
C TYR A 17 8.04 5.47 16.83
N GLU A 18 9.19 5.66 16.20
CA GLU A 18 9.27 6.27 14.87
C GLU A 18 8.53 5.46 13.80
N HIS A 19 8.35 4.14 13.99
CA HIS A 19 7.68 3.25 13.04
C HIS A 19 6.19 2.99 13.29
N ILE A 20 5.69 3.20 14.52
CA ILE A 20 4.33 2.80 14.91
C ILE A 20 3.45 3.95 15.40
N TYR A 21 3.95 5.18 15.45
CA TYR A 21 3.21 6.31 16.06
C TYR A 21 1.87 6.65 15.40
N LEU A 22 1.68 6.35 14.10
CA LEU A 22 0.39 6.52 13.43
C LEU A 22 -0.61 5.39 13.71
N GLY A 23 -0.17 4.33 14.40
CA GLY A 23 -0.97 3.15 14.66
C GLY A 23 -1.94 3.34 15.81
N HIS A 24 -3.16 2.86 15.63
CA HIS A 24 -4.05 2.50 16.71
C HIS A 24 -3.64 1.11 17.21
N ILE A 25 -3.01 1.07 18.38
CA ILE A 25 -2.44 -0.13 18.97
C ILE A 25 -3.51 -0.89 19.73
N ASN A 26 -3.67 -2.17 19.42
CA ASN A 26 -4.56 -3.08 20.13
C ASN A 26 -3.74 -4.17 20.83
N PHE A 27 -3.90 -4.28 22.17
CA PHE A 27 -3.14 -5.21 23.02
C PHE A 27 -3.89 -6.52 23.33
N PHE A 28 -5.19 -6.60 23.04
CA PHE A 28 -6.08 -7.69 23.49
C PHE A 28 -6.88 -8.27 22.33
N LYS A 29 -7.14 -9.59 22.36
CA LYS A 29 -7.97 -10.28 21.35
C LYS A 29 -9.50 -10.02 21.51
N ASP A 30 -9.92 -9.22 22.49
CA ASP A 30 -11.27 -8.60 22.67
C ASP A 30 -11.09 -7.31 23.50
N SER A 31 -11.76 -6.17 23.33
CA SER A 31 -12.78 -5.68 22.38
C SER A 31 -12.55 -4.17 22.19
N LYS A 32 -12.53 -3.67 20.95
CA LYS A 32 -12.58 -2.25 20.51
C LYS A 32 -11.70 -1.19 21.24
N GLU A 33 -10.79 -1.58 22.12
CA GLU A 33 -9.89 -0.66 22.81
C GLU A 33 -8.60 -0.49 22.01
N PHE A 34 -8.27 0.78 21.78
CA PHE A 34 -7.09 1.17 21.02
C PHE A 34 -6.29 2.21 21.80
N PHE A 35 -4.99 2.21 21.57
CA PHE A 35 -4.06 3.12 22.19
C PHE A 35 -3.15 3.76 21.13
N GLU A 36 -2.67 4.96 21.40
CA GLU A 36 -1.61 5.59 20.63
C GLU A 36 -0.34 5.60 21.46
N LEU A 37 0.81 5.42 20.80
CA LEU A 37 2.11 5.59 21.44
C LEU A 37 2.54 7.06 21.32
N VAL A 38 2.72 7.73 22.46
CA VAL A 38 3.11 9.14 22.53
C VAL A 38 4.38 9.34 23.38
N ARG A 39 5.09 10.45 23.14
CA ARG A 39 6.11 10.97 24.06
C ARG A 39 5.46 11.89 25.09
N SER A 40 5.87 11.80 26.35
CA SER A 40 5.31 12.56 27.45
C SER A 40 6.34 13.16 28.40
N TYR A 41 6.07 14.37 28.89
CA TYR A 41 6.84 15.01 29.96
C TYR A 41 6.73 14.27 31.30
N THR A 42 5.67 13.50 31.53
CA THR A 42 5.34 12.90 32.84
C THR A 42 5.41 11.36 32.83
N PRO A 43 5.94 10.73 33.89
CA PRO A 43 5.95 9.27 34.03
C PRO A 43 4.59 8.70 34.43
N SER A 44 4.41 7.39 34.31
CA SER A 44 3.28 6.68 34.95
C SER A 44 3.45 6.70 36.48
N PRO A 45 2.38 6.88 37.28
CA PRO A 45 0.96 6.96 36.91
C PRO A 45 0.43 8.38 36.63
N GLN A 46 1.28 9.41 36.56
CA GLN A 46 0.82 10.78 36.34
C GLN A 46 0.10 10.94 34.99
N PRO A 47 -0.86 11.90 34.89
CA PRO A 47 -1.55 12.22 33.64
C PRO A 47 -0.56 12.50 32.51
N ILE A 48 -0.83 11.98 31.32
CA ILE A 48 0.03 12.15 30.14
C ILE A 48 0.02 13.64 29.73
N LYS A 49 1.19 14.27 29.74
CA LYS A 49 1.43 15.57 29.11
C LYS A 49 2.24 15.36 27.84
N ILE A 50 1.62 15.50 26.66
CA ILE A 50 2.23 15.15 25.37
C ILE A 50 3.36 16.13 25.02
N ILE A 51 4.43 15.60 24.42
CA ILE A 51 5.47 16.38 23.76
C ILE A 51 5.12 16.44 22.26
N PRO A 52 4.56 17.55 21.76
CA PRO A 52 4.29 17.70 20.34
C PRO A 52 5.59 18.04 19.62
N THR A 53 5.92 17.25 18.61
CA THR A 53 6.96 17.59 17.64
C THR A 53 6.37 17.51 16.25
N LEU A 54 6.96 18.26 15.31
CA LEU A 54 6.50 18.28 13.93
C LEU A 54 6.69 16.90 13.28
N ARG A 55 7.90 16.35 13.41
CA ARG A 55 8.25 15.00 12.97
C ARG A 55 8.54 14.12 14.17
N VAL A 56 8.38 12.81 14.01
CA VAL A 56 8.56 11.87 15.13
C VAL A 56 10.00 11.71 15.58
N PHE A 57 10.94 11.91 14.67
CA PHE A 57 12.36 11.85 14.96
C PHE A 57 12.95 13.18 15.46
N ASP A 58 12.15 14.25 15.52
CA ASP A 58 12.62 15.55 16.02
C ASP A 58 12.95 15.50 17.52
N ASP A 59 13.92 16.32 17.91
CA ASP A 59 14.34 16.55 19.29
C ASP A 59 13.15 16.93 20.17
N PRO A 60 12.85 16.18 21.26
CA PRO A 60 11.77 16.51 22.18
C PRO A 60 12.05 17.78 23.01
N LYS A 61 13.23 18.39 22.89
CA LYS A 61 13.70 19.60 23.60
C LYS A 61 13.69 19.47 25.12
N VAL A 62 13.77 18.23 25.61
CA VAL A 62 13.89 17.92 27.04
C VAL A 62 14.88 16.80 27.27
N LYS A 63 15.61 16.89 28.40
CA LYS A 63 16.61 15.88 28.79
C LYS A 63 15.98 14.53 29.14
N LYS A 64 14.75 14.52 29.66
CA LYS A 64 14.04 13.32 30.08
C LYS A 64 12.58 13.39 29.65
N PHE A 65 12.10 12.31 29.06
CA PHE A 65 10.71 12.10 28.66
C PHE A 65 10.38 10.61 28.75
N TYR A 66 9.12 10.27 28.53
CA TYR A 66 8.61 8.90 28.63
C TYR A 66 7.76 8.53 27.42
N TYR A 67 7.95 7.33 26.90
CA TYR A 67 7.01 6.70 25.98
C TYR A 67 5.80 6.19 26.77
N ARG A 68 4.59 6.60 26.37
CA ARG A 68 3.33 6.30 27.07
C ARG A 68 2.28 5.85 26.07
N PHE A 69 1.47 4.87 26.44
CA PHE A 69 0.26 4.52 25.69
C PHE A 69 -0.91 5.36 26.18
N ARG A 70 -1.56 6.10 25.27
CA ARG A 70 -2.75 6.90 25.53
C ARG A 70 -3.95 6.20 24.92
N LYS A 71 -5.01 5.95 25.70
CA LYS A 71 -6.25 5.36 25.18
C LYS A 71 -6.90 6.30 24.15
N VAL A 72 -7.37 5.74 23.05
CA VAL A 72 -8.13 6.46 22.01
C VAL A 72 -9.58 6.58 22.48
N HIS A 73 -10.06 7.82 22.60
CA HIS A 73 -11.45 8.13 22.97
C HIS A 73 -12.25 8.75 21.82
N SER A 74 -11.60 9.12 20.72
CA SER A 74 -12.25 9.69 19.54
C SER A 74 -13.05 8.63 18.78
N THR A 75 -14.09 9.06 18.09
CA THR A 75 -14.79 8.23 17.09
C THR A 75 -13.79 7.69 16.07
N LEU A 76 -13.81 6.38 15.86
CA LEU A 76 -12.95 5.72 14.90
C LEU A 76 -13.50 5.96 13.49
N VAL A 77 -12.72 6.64 12.66
CA VAL A 77 -13.00 6.80 11.22
C VAL A 77 -12.07 5.89 10.46
N HIS A 78 -12.59 5.12 9.48
CA HIS A 78 -11.83 4.08 8.82
C HIS A 78 -10.56 4.63 8.17
N LYS A 79 -10.51 5.88 7.67
CA LYS A 79 -9.29 6.44 7.06
C LYS A 79 -8.09 6.44 8.02
N THR A 80 -8.25 6.97 9.23
CA THR A 80 -7.15 7.15 10.20
C THR A 80 -7.01 5.99 11.17
N HIS A 81 -7.99 5.09 11.24
CA HIS A 81 -7.93 3.91 12.07
C HIS A 81 -7.03 2.81 11.46
N ILE A 82 -5.71 2.96 11.61
CA ILE A 82 -4.70 2.03 11.09
C ILE A 82 -4.23 1.15 12.25
N VAL A 83 -4.65 -0.11 12.28
CA VAL A 83 -4.46 -0.96 13.46
C VAL A 83 -3.16 -1.74 13.42
N LEU A 84 -2.44 -1.70 14.55
CA LEU A 84 -1.32 -2.58 14.84
C LEU A 84 -1.67 -3.42 16.07
N THR A 85 -1.64 -4.73 15.94
CA THR A 85 -1.73 -5.63 17.10
C THR A 85 -0.37 -5.72 17.77
N LEU A 86 -0.30 -5.45 19.07
CA LEU A 86 0.89 -5.65 19.90
C LEU A 86 0.55 -6.59 21.06
N ASP A 87 0.36 -7.87 20.74
CA ASP A 87 0.13 -8.92 21.73
C ASP A 87 1.46 -9.51 22.25
N GLU A 88 1.35 -10.56 23.08
CA GLU A 88 2.52 -11.24 23.64
C GLU A 88 3.42 -11.83 22.54
N ASP A 89 2.84 -12.35 21.45
CA ASP A 89 3.61 -12.90 20.33
C ASP A 89 4.44 -11.80 19.65
N GLN A 90 3.86 -10.61 19.42
CA GLN A 90 4.62 -9.48 18.90
C GLN A 90 5.66 -8.96 19.90
N TYR A 91 5.36 -8.97 21.20
CA TYR A 91 6.33 -8.59 22.23
C TYR A 91 7.56 -9.50 22.20
N GLN A 92 7.37 -10.83 22.15
CA GLN A 92 8.47 -11.78 22.09
C GLN A 92 9.28 -11.67 20.80
N GLU A 93 8.64 -11.39 19.67
CA GLU A 93 9.34 -11.16 18.41
C GLU A 93 10.16 -9.87 18.45
N ILE A 94 9.64 -8.78 19.04
CA ILE A 94 10.41 -7.55 19.27
C ILE A 94 11.61 -7.83 20.18
N GLU A 95 11.44 -8.53 21.30
CA GLU A 95 12.54 -8.91 22.17
C GLU A 95 13.60 -9.73 21.42
N LYS A 96 13.18 -10.70 20.62
CA LYS A 96 14.06 -11.55 19.82
C LYS A 96 14.87 -10.74 18.81
N LEU A 97 14.20 -9.91 18.01
CA LEU A 97 14.83 -9.14 16.93
C LEU A 97 15.77 -8.06 17.45
N PHE A 98 15.36 -7.33 18.51
CA PHE A 98 16.06 -6.12 18.93
C PHE A 98 16.88 -6.28 20.20
N ILE A 99 16.46 -7.11 21.16
CA ILE A 99 17.09 -7.19 22.49
C ILE A 99 17.97 -8.43 22.64
N LYS A 100 17.45 -9.62 22.33
CA LYS A 100 18.19 -10.89 22.48
C LYS A 100 19.24 -11.06 21.38
N LYS A 101 18.99 -10.55 20.17
CA LYS A 101 19.97 -10.58 19.07
C LYS A 101 21.21 -9.76 19.41
N ARG A 102 22.39 -10.34 19.19
CA ARG A 102 23.68 -9.65 19.38
C ARG A 102 23.81 -8.49 18.40
N TRP A 103 24.22 -7.33 18.89
CA TRP A 103 24.59 -6.17 18.06
C TRP A 103 26.10 -6.22 17.82
N VAL A 104 26.52 -5.84 16.61
CA VAL A 104 27.94 -5.85 16.24
C VAL A 104 28.69 -4.81 17.07
N GLU A 105 28.12 -3.61 17.19
CA GLU A 105 28.66 -2.56 18.05
C GLU A 105 27.98 -2.54 19.42
N PRO A 106 28.70 -2.12 20.48
CA PRO A 106 28.11 -1.88 21.78
C PRO A 106 26.97 -0.84 21.69
N PRO A 107 25.77 -1.14 22.23
CA PRO A 107 24.66 -0.21 22.20
C PRO A 107 24.99 1.10 22.93
N HIS A 108 24.70 2.24 22.30
CA HIS A 108 24.84 3.57 22.88
C HIS A 108 23.60 4.42 22.60
N LYS A 109 23.33 5.41 23.47
CA LYS A 109 22.16 6.28 23.33
C LYS A 109 22.31 7.20 22.11
N LEU A 110 21.20 7.44 21.43
CA LEU A 110 21.15 8.33 20.27
C LEU A 110 20.90 9.77 20.70
N ASP A 111 21.53 10.71 20.01
CA ASP A 111 21.18 12.13 20.04
C ASP A 111 20.03 12.42 19.06
N TYR A 112 19.53 13.66 19.06
CA TYR A 112 18.50 14.13 18.13
C TYR A 112 19.06 15.11 17.10
N GLU A 113 20.31 14.92 16.67
CA GLU A 113 20.88 15.73 15.58
C GLU A 113 20.03 15.54 14.31
N VAL A 114 19.57 16.63 13.71
CA VAL A 114 18.57 16.60 12.61
C VAL A 114 19.07 15.76 11.44
N LYS A 115 20.28 16.05 10.94
CA LYS A 115 20.87 15.37 9.78
C LYS A 115 21.06 13.87 10.00
N ARG A 116 21.34 13.46 11.24
CA ARG A 116 21.42 12.04 11.59
C ARG A 116 20.03 11.43 11.68
N SER A 117 19.11 12.11 12.35
CA SER A 117 17.74 11.64 12.63
C SER A 117 16.87 11.50 11.38
N SER A 118 17.14 12.28 10.34
CA SER A 118 16.48 12.18 9.03
C SER A 118 16.92 10.96 8.20
N ASN A 119 18.01 10.28 8.56
CA ASN A 119 18.52 9.12 7.81
C ASN A 119 18.56 7.86 8.69
N PRO A 120 17.59 6.94 8.57
CA PRO A 120 17.49 5.75 9.43
C PRO A 120 18.66 4.78 9.26
N PHE A 121 19.37 4.82 8.13
CA PHE A 121 20.55 3.98 7.90
C PHE A 121 21.76 4.44 8.70
N ILE A 122 21.82 5.74 9.05
CA ILE A 122 22.82 6.31 9.94
C ILE A 122 22.33 6.26 11.39
N ASN A 123 21.12 6.75 11.67
CA ASN A 123 20.62 6.88 13.04
C ASN A 123 20.53 5.52 13.78
N PHE A 124 20.08 4.48 13.08
CA PHE A 124 19.86 3.15 13.66
C PHE A 124 20.89 2.12 13.19
N TYR A 125 22.08 2.57 12.79
CA TYR A 125 23.12 1.70 12.26
C TYR A 125 23.56 0.59 13.24
N GLN A 126 23.52 0.89 14.56
CA GLN A 126 23.84 -0.07 15.62
C GLN A 126 22.83 -1.23 15.72
N ILE A 127 21.60 -1.06 15.23
CA ILE A 127 20.62 -2.14 15.15
C ILE A 127 20.96 -3.02 13.94
N PRO A 128 21.10 -4.35 14.11
CA PRO A 128 21.35 -5.25 12.99
C PRO A 128 20.33 -5.04 11.87
N VAL A 129 20.81 -4.90 10.63
CA VAL A 129 19.99 -4.57 9.45
C VAL A 129 18.86 -5.59 9.27
N GLU A 130 19.18 -6.88 9.42
CA GLU A 130 18.18 -7.94 9.35
C GLU A 130 17.07 -7.79 10.41
N SER A 131 17.38 -7.29 11.61
CA SER A 131 16.34 -7.07 12.64
C SER A 131 15.36 -5.99 12.21
N ARG A 132 15.86 -4.90 11.62
CA ARG A 132 15.04 -3.80 11.11
C ARG A 132 14.19 -4.26 9.94
N TYR A 133 14.78 -4.96 8.97
CA TYR A 133 14.02 -5.43 7.82
C TYR A 133 12.96 -6.47 8.21
N ARG A 134 13.28 -7.43 9.07
CA ARG A 134 12.29 -8.40 9.57
C ARG A 134 11.16 -7.72 10.33
N PHE A 135 11.42 -6.67 11.10
CA PHE A 135 10.36 -5.89 11.73
C PHE A 135 9.42 -5.25 10.69
N LEU A 136 9.96 -4.67 9.62
CA LEU A 136 9.15 -4.13 8.53
C LEU A 136 8.33 -5.22 7.82
N LEU A 137 8.94 -6.36 7.47
CA LEU A 137 8.27 -7.50 6.81
C LEU A 137 7.16 -8.09 7.69
N ASN A 138 7.47 -8.32 8.97
CA ASN A 138 6.53 -8.82 9.96
C ASN A 138 5.30 -7.90 10.11
N ASN A 139 5.44 -6.62 9.76
CA ASN A 139 4.38 -5.61 9.85
C ASN A 139 4.06 -5.00 8.48
N ALA A 140 4.35 -5.70 7.38
CA ALA A 140 4.32 -5.10 6.05
C ALA A 140 2.96 -4.49 5.69
N HIS A 141 1.86 -5.18 6.02
CA HIS A 141 0.51 -4.65 5.78
C HIS A 141 0.29 -3.34 6.56
N PHE A 142 0.66 -3.29 7.82
CA PHE A 142 0.56 -2.09 8.66
C PHE A 142 1.43 -0.95 8.09
N ILE A 143 2.72 -1.20 7.85
CA ILE A 143 3.68 -0.20 7.37
C ILE A 143 3.24 0.37 6.02
N ILE A 144 2.87 -0.47 5.04
CA ILE A 144 2.35 0.03 3.76
C ILE A 144 1.05 0.82 3.96
N THR A 145 0.16 0.34 4.83
CA THR A 145 -1.08 1.08 5.14
C THR A 145 -0.78 2.48 5.70
N THR A 146 0.28 2.66 6.50
CA THR A 146 0.62 3.99 7.05
C THR A 146 0.93 5.02 5.97
N PHE A 147 1.61 4.67 4.87
CA PHE A 147 1.85 5.65 3.79
C PHE A 147 0.80 5.63 2.67
N ILE A 148 -0.05 4.61 2.57
CA ILE A 148 -1.17 4.58 1.60
C ILE A 148 -2.42 5.27 2.17
N ARG A 149 -2.68 5.13 3.47
CA ARG A 149 -3.81 5.76 4.16
C ARG A 149 -3.41 6.95 5.03
N GLY A 150 -2.13 7.16 5.32
CA GLY A 150 -1.67 8.25 6.16
C GLY A 150 -1.80 9.64 5.54
N PRO A 151 -1.27 10.66 6.26
CA PRO A 151 -1.49 12.06 5.92
C PRO A 151 -0.92 12.48 4.56
N VAL A 152 0.14 11.82 4.09
CA VAL A 152 0.72 12.06 2.75
C VAL A 152 -0.28 11.86 1.64
N CYS A 153 -1.19 10.88 1.76
CA CYS A 153 -2.23 10.60 0.78
C CYS A 153 -3.49 11.45 1.01
N ARG A 154 -3.32 12.74 1.33
CA ARG A 154 -4.38 13.76 1.35
C ARG A 154 -4.20 14.67 0.14
N GLY A 155 -4.92 14.38 -0.95
CA GLY A 155 -4.91 15.20 -2.17
C GLY A 155 -4.31 14.49 -3.38
N GLN A 156 -4.64 14.97 -4.58
CA GLN A 156 -4.28 14.31 -5.85
C GLN A 156 -2.77 14.24 -6.10
N MET A 157 -2.01 15.28 -5.73
CA MET A 157 -0.58 15.35 -6.01
C MET A 157 0.23 14.22 -5.37
N ALA A 158 -0.23 13.62 -4.27
CA ALA A 158 0.49 12.54 -3.61
C ALA A 158 0.15 11.14 -4.14
N VAL A 159 -1.09 10.97 -4.60
CA VAL A 159 -1.64 9.67 -5.03
C VAL A 159 -1.61 9.48 -6.53
N ASN A 160 -1.45 10.53 -7.33
CA ASN A 160 -1.17 10.41 -8.77
C ASN A 160 0.22 9.83 -9.09
N ALA A 161 0.96 9.41 -8.06
CA ALA A 161 2.27 8.76 -8.16
C ALA A 161 2.18 7.24 -8.31
N ILE A 162 0.98 6.66 -8.25
CA ILE A 162 0.76 5.21 -8.29
C ILE A 162 -0.35 4.87 -9.27
N GLU A 163 -0.29 3.66 -9.82
CA GLU A 163 -1.35 3.06 -10.62
C GLU A 163 -2.58 2.75 -9.73
N ASP A 164 -3.75 2.67 -10.36
CA ASP A 164 -5.01 2.38 -9.65
C ASP A 164 -5.04 0.96 -9.06
N HIS A 165 -4.30 0.03 -9.64
CA HIS A 165 -4.18 -1.35 -9.17
C HIS A 165 -2.78 -1.91 -9.43
N PHE A 166 -2.10 -2.34 -8.36
CA PHE A 166 -0.81 -3.02 -8.44
C PHE A 166 -0.57 -3.94 -7.25
N TRP A 167 0.34 -4.88 -7.43
CA TRP A 167 0.79 -5.78 -6.38
C TRP A 167 2.17 -5.42 -5.86
N VAL A 168 2.37 -5.57 -4.55
CA VAL A 168 3.66 -5.36 -3.89
C VAL A 168 4.11 -6.66 -3.25
N MET A 169 5.33 -7.07 -3.57
CA MET A 169 6.07 -8.15 -2.95
C MET A 169 7.36 -7.61 -2.32
N PHE A 170 8.06 -8.46 -1.57
CA PHE A 170 9.28 -8.08 -0.88
C PHE A 170 10.41 -9.04 -1.20
N LEU A 171 11.64 -8.54 -1.23
CA LEU A 171 12.83 -9.37 -1.37
C LEU A 171 13.08 -10.11 -0.06
N ASP A 172 13.39 -11.41 -0.11
CA ASP A 172 13.75 -12.18 1.07
C ASP A 172 15.08 -11.65 1.65
N PRO A 173 15.19 -11.43 2.98
CA PRO A 173 16.40 -10.92 3.61
C PRO A 173 17.68 -11.69 3.24
N LYS A 174 17.58 -12.97 2.86
CA LYS A 174 18.72 -13.79 2.42
C LYS A 174 19.31 -13.36 1.08
N TYR A 175 18.51 -12.72 0.24
CA TYR A 175 18.88 -12.28 -1.12
C TYR A 175 19.09 -10.76 -1.20
N ASP A 176 18.76 -10.03 -0.13
CA ASP A 176 19.02 -8.60 -0.03
C ASP A 176 20.49 -8.34 0.32
N LEU A 177 21.26 -7.82 -0.64
CA LEU A 177 22.68 -7.54 -0.45
C LEU A 177 22.94 -6.44 0.58
N SER A 178 22.00 -5.52 0.76
CA SER A 178 22.10 -4.48 1.79
C SER A 178 21.94 -5.04 3.21
N VAL A 179 21.22 -6.15 3.34
CA VAL A 179 21.01 -6.89 4.60
C VAL A 179 22.16 -7.87 4.85
N LYS A 180 22.62 -8.55 3.80
CA LYS A 180 23.74 -9.51 3.88
C LYS A 180 25.08 -8.81 4.17
N TYR A 181 25.28 -7.61 3.61
CA TYR A 181 26.51 -6.85 3.73
C TYR A 181 26.24 -5.46 4.33
N ASN A 182 26.11 -5.41 5.67
CA ASN A 182 25.75 -4.20 6.42
C ASN A 182 26.59 -2.95 6.08
N SER A 183 27.86 -3.12 5.73
CA SER A 183 28.76 -2.03 5.36
C SER A 183 28.33 -1.32 4.07
N PHE A 184 27.62 -2.00 3.16
CA PHE A 184 27.14 -1.41 1.92
C PHE A 184 26.21 -0.23 2.18
N LEU A 185 25.30 -0.35 3.15
CA LEU A 185 24.38 0.73 3.53
C LEU A 185 25.11 1.95 4.08
N LEU A 186 26.13 1.74 4.91
CA LEU A 186 26.95 2.83 5.46
C LEU A 186 27.78 3.51 4.37
N LEU A 187 28.39 2.74 3.46
CA LEU A 187 29.13 3.27 2.32
C LEU A 187 28.25 4.10 1.38
N GLN A 188 26.95 3.77 1.30
CA GLN A 188 25.98 4.48 0.47
C GLN A 188 25.11 5.47 1.24
N ALA A 189 25.35 5.69 2.54
CA ALA A 189 24.43 6.44 3.40
C ALA A 189 24.13 7.86 2.89
N GLN A 190 25.13 8.55 2.31
CA GLN A 190 24.96 9.88 1.70
C GLN A 190 24.08 9.86 0.44
N ASN A 191 24.11 8.76 -0.33
CA ASN A 191 23.26 8.58 -1.50
C ASN A 191 21.83 8.13 -1.10
N LEU A 192 21.64 7.63 0.13
CA LEU A 192 20.36 7.22 0.70
C LEU A 192 19.62 8.35 1.43
N GLU A 193 20.18 9.57 1.44
CA GLU A 193 19.50 10.74 2.00
C GLU A 193 18.17 11.01 1.29
N MET A 194 17.19 11.46 2.09
CA MET A 194 15.81 11.71 1.66
C MET A 194 15.49 13.21 1.81
N PRO A 195 14.54 13.76 1.02
CA PRO A 195 14.16 15.17 1.10
C PRO A 195 13.24 15.47 2.30
N ILE A 196 13.66 15.06 3.51
CA ILE A 196 12.91 15.22 4.76
C ILE A 196 13.71 15.95 5.85
N GLU A 197 14.93 16.41 5.57
CA GLU A 197 15.77 17.07 6.59
C GLU A 197 15.26 18.48 6.93
N SER A 198 14.82 19.25 5.92
CA SER A 198 14.37 20.64 6.06
C SER A 198 13.03 20.88 5.36
N ILE A 199 12.16 21.66 6.01
CA ILE A 199 10.87 22.13 5.46
C ILE A 199 10.96 23.52 4.80
N SER A 200 12.03 24.27 5.06
CA SER A 200 12.19 25.66 4.64
C SER A 200 13.05 25.78 3.39
N GLN A 201 12.81 24.92 2.40
CA GLN A 201 13.50 25.01 1.12
C GLN A 201 12.95 26.20 0.32
N ARG A 202 13.85 27.01 -0.25
CA ARG A 202 13.46 28.08 -1.18
C ARG A 202 12.86 27.42 -2.44
N ILE A 203 11.95 28.10 -3.14
CA ILE A 203 11.31 27.56 -4.37
C ILE A 203 12.37 27.11 -5.41
N LEU A 204 13.52 27.78 -5.47
CA LEU A 204 14.63 27.41 -6.36
C LEU A 204 15.31 26.07 -6.00
N GLU A 205 15.24 25.65 -4.74
CA GLU A 205 15.75 24.34 -4.27
C GLU A 205 14.76 23.19 -4.56
N THR A 206 13.49 23.52 -4.84
CA THR A 206 12.40 22.57 -5.13
C THR A 206 12.63 21.79 -6.43
N PHE A 207 13.33 22.41 -7.39
CA PHE A 207 13.59 21.81 -8.70
C PHE A 207 15.01 21.29 -8.86
N SER A 208 15.80 21.26 -7.76
CA SER A 208 17.14 20.67 -7.80
C SER A 208 17.07 19.18 -8.13
N ASP A 209 18.01 18.72 -8.95
CA ASP A 209 18.22 17.29 -9.24
C ASP A 209 19.15 16.62 -8.21
N ALA A 210 19.50 17.28 -7.10
CA ALA A 210 20.42 16.75 -6.10
C ALA A 210 19.98 15.38 -5.53
N TYR A 211 18.71 15.24 -5.14
CA TYR A 211 18.18 13.96 -4.65
C TYR A 211 18.04 12.91 -5.75
N ARG A 212 17.75 13.32 -6.98
CA ARG A 212 17.74 12.45 -8.16
C ARG A 212 19.12 11.88 -8.43
N GLU A 213 20.17 12.69 -8.36
CA GLU A 213 21.55 12.23 -8.59
C GLU A 213 22.06 11.35 -7.44
N LYS A 214 21.69 11.64 -6.18
CA LYS A 214 21.94 10.73 -5.04
C LYS A 214 21.26 9.38 -5.25
N TYR A 215 19.96 9.38 -5.58
CA TYR A 215 19.21 8.17 -5.91
C TYR A 215 19.89 7.39 -7.03
N LYS A 216 20.24 8.04 -8.16
CA LYS A 216 20.92 7.38 -9.28
C LYS A 216 22.23 6.74 -8.86
N ARG A 217 23.09 7.45 -8.11
CA ARG A 217 24.36 6.90 -7.61
C ARG A 217 24.14 5.65 -6.76
N TYR A 218 23.19 5.69 -5.82
CA TYR A 218 22.84 4.52 -5.02
C TYR A 218 22.32 3.37 -5.89
N PHE A 219 21.34 3.65 -6.73
CA PHE A 219 20.69 2.66 -7.60
C PHE A 219 21.73 1.95 -8.48
N PHE A 220 22.60 2.68 -9.18
CA PHE A 220 23.65 2.07 -10.00
C PHE A 220 24.71 1.32 -9.17
N ALA A 221 25.03 1.78 -7.96
CA ALA A 221 25.93 1.05 -7.06
C ALA A 221 25.29 -0.28 -6.59
N LYS A 222 23.99 -0.26 -6.30
CA LYS A 222 23.18 -1.44 -5.97
C LYS A 222 23.18 -2.41 -7.14
N GLU A 223 22.77 -1.97 -8.33
CA GLU A 223 22.68 -2.84 -9.51
C GLU A 223 24.02 -3.51 -9.84
N ARG A 224 25.14 -2.77 -9.82
CA ARG A 224 26.48 -3.35 -10.01
C ARG A 224 26.83 -4.40 -8.96
N PHE A 225 26.38 -4.21 -7.72
CA PHE A 225 26.62 -5.19 -6.66
C PHE A 225 25.79 -6.46 -6.89
N TYR A 226 24.53 -6.31 -7.30
CA TYR A 226 23.68 -7.44 -7.69
C TYR A 226 24.19 -8.17 -8.93
N ASP A 227 24.72 -7.47 -9.92
CA ASP A 227 25.32 -8.09 -11.11
C ASP A 227 26.55 -8.94 -10.75
N LYS A 228 27.35 -8.50 -9.77
CA LYS A 228 28.52 -9.24 -9.28
C LYS A 228 28.13 -10.48 -8.47
N GLU A 229 27.18 -10.35 -7.53
CA GLU A 229 26.83 -11.44 -6.61
C GLU A 229 25.81 -12.42 -7.21
N PHE A 230 24.97 -11.96 -8.15
CA PHE A 230 23.95 -12.75 -8.83
C PHE A 230 24.06 -12.62 -10.37
N PRO A 231 25.19 -13.03 -10.98
CA PRO A 231 25.42 -12.86 -12.43
C PRO A 231 24.40 -13.62 -13.30
N GLN A 232 23.84 -14.72 -12.77
CA GLN A 232 22.79 -15.51 -13.42
C GLN A 232 21.38 -15.06 -13.03
N GLY A 233 21.25 -13.92 -12.33
CA GLY A 233 20.00 -13.44 -11.76
C GLY A 233 19.51 -14.21 -10.54
N MET A 234 18.35 -13.76 -10.05
CA MET A 234 17.63 -14.35 -8.93
C MET A 234 16.48 -15.24 -9.42
N GLY A 235 16.08 -16.21 -8.60
CA GLY A 235 14.90 -17.05 -8.82
C GLY A 235 13.74 -16.64 -7.91
N ILE A 236 12.63 -17.37 -7.98
CA ILE A 236 11.45 -17.09 -7.13
C ILE A 236 11.73 -17.26 -5.62
N ASP A 237 12.80 -17.98 -5.27
CA ASP A 237 13.32 -18.14 -3.91
C ASP A 237 13.75 -16.80 -3.28
N ALA A 238 14.10 -15.81 -4.11
CA ALA A 238 14.44 -14.47 -3.65
C ALA A 238 13.23 -13.62 -3.23
N ILE A 239 12.00 -14.02 -3.52
CA ILE A 239 10.81 -13.32 -2.99
C ILE A 239 10.55 -13.80 -1.57
N TRP A 240 10.26 -12.91 -0.63
CA TRP A 240 9.92 -13.30 0.75
C TRP A 240 8.60 -14.09 0.78
N ALA A 241 8.60 -15.24 1.44
CA ALA A 241 7.46 -16.16 1.42
C ALA A 241 6.40 -15.93 2.51
N GLY A 242 6.69 -15.08 3.50
CA GLY A 242 5.95 -15.03 4.76
C GLY A 242 6.30 -16.24 5.65
N GLU A 243 6.50 -16.02 6.94
CA GLU A 243 6.87 -17.06 7.90
C GLU A 243 5.75 -17.36 8.90
N ARG A 244 4.80 -16.43 9.09
CA ARG A 244 3.69 -16.51 10.04
C ARG A 244 2.35 -16.39 9.31
N SER A 245 1.26 -16.81 9.96
CA SER A 245 -0.08 -16.70 9.38
C SER A 245 -0.55 -15.26 9.21
N SER A 246 -0.06 -14.33 10.05
CA SER A 246 -0.35 -12.90 9.96
C SER A 246 0.46 -12.16 8.89
N ASP A 247 1.54 -12.78 8.38
CA ASP A 247 2.43 -12.12 7.42
C ASP A 247 1.70 -11.85 6.10
N ALA A 248 2.10 -10.79 5.40
CA ALA A 248 1.55 -10.39 4.12
C ALA A 248 2.66 -10.27 3.07
N PRO A 249 3.22 -11.40 2.59
CA PRO A 249 4.31 -11.40 1.60
C PRO A 249 3.93 -10.83 0.24
N ILE A 250 2.63 -10.74 -0.05
CA ILE A 250 2.09 -9.98 -1.16
C ILE A 250 0.88 -9.17 -0.71
N LEU A 251 0.82 -7.94 -1.19
CA LEU A 251 -0.22 -6.97 -0.92
C LEU A 251 -0.80 -6.46 -2.23
N THR A 252 -2.11 -6.21 -2.26
CA THR A 252 -2.76 -5.47 -3.32
C THR A 252 -3.03 -4.04 -2.87
N VAL A 253 -2.62 -3.08 -3.70
CA VAL A 253 -2.95 -1.68 -3.50
C VAL A 253 -3.98 -1.28 -4.54
N TYR A 254 -5.08 -0.71 -4.07
CA TYR A 254 -6.08 -0.05 -4.90
C TYR A 254 -6.07 1.44 -4.62
N ARG A 255 -6.03 2.26 -5.68
CA ARG A 255 -6.23 3.71 -5.61
C ARG A 255 -7.62 4.04 -6.15
N HIS A 256 -8.30 4.91 -5.40
CA HIS A 256 -9.65 5.41 -5.67
C HIS A 256 -9.55 6.92 -5.86
N PHE A 257 -8.95 7.32 -6.99
CA PHE A 257 -8.61 8.69 -7.34
C PHE A 257 -7.71 9.42 -6.31
N ASN A 258 -8.29 10.08 -5.31
CA ASN A 258 -7.59 10.88 -4.30
C ASN A 258 -7.54 10.20 -2.92
N SER A 259 -7.79 8.89 -2.89
CA SER A 259 -7.62 8.01 -1.74
C SER A 259 -7.10 6.64 -2.21
N ALA A 260 -6.66 5.79 -1.29
CA ALA A 260 -6.17 4.45 -1.62
C ALA A 260 -6.33 3.50 -0.43
N SER A 261 -6.16 2.21 -0.69
CA SER A 261 -6.33 1.12 0.27
C SER A 261 -5.35 -0.02 0.01
N VAL A 262 -5.02 -0.76 1.07
CA VAL A 262 -4.04 -1.85 1.04
C VAL A 262 -4.71 -3.11 1.57
N HIS A 263 -4.60 -4.18 0.80
CA HIS A 263 -5.26 -5.45 1.08
C HIS A 263 -4.27 -6.58 1.04
N ARG A 264 -4.51 -7.59 1.87
CA ARG A 264 -3.66 -8.77 1.97
C ARG A 264 -3.97 -9.74 0.84
N GLY A 265 -2.92 -10.22 0.18
CA GLY A 265 -3.05 -11.21 -0.89
C GLY A 265 -3.20 -10.59 -2.28
N VAL A 266 -3.67 -11.41 -3.21
CA VAL A 266 -3.69 -11.15 -4.65
C VAL A 266 -5.12 -10.88 -5.08
N LEU A 267 -5.57 -9.64 -4.89
CA LEU A 267 -6.92 -9.21 -5.28
C LEU A 267 -6.94 -8.68 -6.71
N GLY A 268 -8.07 -8.91 -7.39
CA GLY A 268 -8.31 -8.43 -8.73
C GLY A 268 -7.68 -9.25 -9.85
N ALA A 269 -7.82 -8.75 -11.08
CA ALA A 269 -7.16 -9.30 -12.25
C ALA A 269 -5.63 -9.12 -12.18
N LEU A 270 -4.89 -9.61 -13.19
CA LEU A 270 -3.45 -9.34 -13.29
C LEU A 270 -3.22 -7.83 -13.53
N PRO A 271 -2.66 -7.06 -12.57
CA PRO A 271 -2.49 -5.62 -12.71
C PRO A 271 -1.48 -5.27 -13.80
N LYS A 272 -1.52 -4.01 -14.23
CA LYS A 272 -0.54 -3.44 -15.17
C LYS A 272 0.88 -3.58 -14.62
N THR A 273 1.11 -3.10 -13.39
CA THR A 273 2.43 -3.08 -12.73
C THR A 273 2.46 -3.96 -11.47
N ALA A 274 3.67 -4.32 -11.05
CA ALA A 274 3.93 -5.00 -9.78
C ALA A 274 5.32 -4.60 -9.27
N TRP A 275 5.49 -4.57 -7.96
CA TRP A 275 6.72 -4.11 -7.30
C TRP A 275 7.36 -5.25 -6.49
N VAL A 276 8.68 -5.27 -6.45
CA VAL A 276 9.45 -6.03 -5.44
C VAL A 276 10.28 -5.02 -4.64
N MET A 277 9.94 -4.85 -3.36
CA MET A 277 10.66 -3.94 -2.47
C MET A 277 11.81 -4.66 -1.77
N ASP A 278 13.00 -4.06 -1.80
CA ASP A 278 14.12 -4.42 -0.93
C ASP A 278 14.10 -3.58 0.36
N TYR A 279 14.97 -3.90 1.32
CA TYR A 279 15.01 -3.21 2.61
C TYR A 279 15.24 -1.69 2.48
N PRO A 280 16.26 -1.20 1.74
CA PRO A 280 16.55 0.23 1.70
C PRO A 280 15.46 1.01 1.00
N GLN A 281 14.81 0.44 -0.01
CA GLN A 281 13.64 1.06 -0.63
C GLN A 281 12.45 1.11 0.36
N PHE A 282 12.16 0.02 1.07
CA PHE A 282 11.01 -0.04 1.99
C PHE A 282 11.14 0.96 3.15
N GLU A 283 12.31 1.03 3.79
CA GLU A 283 12.57 1.99 4.88
C GLU A 283 12.56 3.44 4.36
N ARG A 284 13.10 3.72 3.15
CA ARG A 284 13.04 5.07 2.54
C ARG A 284 11.62 5.50 2.22
N LEU A 285 10.78 4.61 1.69
CA LEU A 285 9.35 4.89 1.48
C LEU A 285 8.68 5.27 2.79
N TYR A 286 8.91 4.49 3.85
CA TYR A 286 8.35 4.79 5.17
C TYR A 286 8.79 6.16 5.70
N TYR A 287 10.08 6.46 5.73
CA TYR A 287 10.58 7.73 6.28
C TYR A 287 10.14 8.93 5.44
N THR A 288 10.17 8.80 4.11
CA THR A 288 9.76 9.87 3.20
C THR A 288 8.28 10.20 3.36
N LEU A 289 7.43 9.18 3.47
CA LEU A 289 5.98 9.32 3.37
C LEU A 289 5.27 9.34 4.73
N VAL A 290 5.97 8.98 5.81
CA VAL A 290 5.41 8.86 7.16
C VAL A 290 6.24 9.65 8.15
N ALA A 291 7.39 9.13 8.59
CA ALA A 291 8.13 9.69 9.73
C ALA A 291 8.61 11.13 9.50
N GLY A 292 9.01 11.45 8.27
CA GLY A 292 9.50 12.77 7.87
C GLY A 292 8.51 13.63 7.08
N TYR A 293 7.30 13.13 6.82
CA TYR A 293 6.31 13.86 6.06
C TYR A 293 5.66 14.96 6.91
N ASP A 294 5.90 16.22 6.54
CA ASP A 294 5.21 17.37 7.13
C ASP A 294 3.91 17.70 6.38
N VAL A 295 2.77 17.56 7.06
CA VAL A 295 1.43 17.93 6.56
C VAL A 295 1.23 19.43 6.41
N PHE A 296 2.00 20.25 7.13
CA PHE A 296 2.01 21.71 7.06
C PHE A 296 3.16 22.22 6.16
N GLY A 297 3.93 21.30 5.57
CA GLY A 297 5.03 21.62 4.68
C GLY A 297 4.54 22.38 3.45
N ASN A 298 5.34 23.32 2.98
CA ASN A 298 5.03 24.13 1.81
C ASN A 298 4.97 23.28 0.52
N VAL A 299 4.52 23.88 -0.58
CA VAL A 299 4.43 23.23 -1.90
C VAL A 299 5.78 22.64 -2.32
N ALA A 300 6.89 23.29 -1.95
CA ALA A 300 8.24 22.82 -2.24
C ALA A 300 8.53 21.45 -1.61
N HIS A 301 8.25 21.32 -0.31
CA HIS A 301 8.36 20.04 0.42
C HIS A 301 7.52 18.96 -0.24
N GLN A 302 6.23 19.22 -0.47
CA GLN A 302 5.32 18.25 -1.09
C GLN A 302 5.77 17.82 -2.49
N THR A 303 6.29 18.76 -3.29
CA THR A 303 6.81 18.48 -4.64
C THR A 303 8.07 17.61 -4.60
N ASN A 304 9.02 17.90 -3.70
CA ASN A 304 10.23 17.10 -3.58
C ASN A 304 9.97 15.69 -3.09
N ILE A 305 9.06 15.51 -2.13
CA ILE A 305 8.58 14.20 -1.69
C ILE A 305 7.97 13.44 -2.86
N ARG A 306 7.10 14.09 -3.64
CA ARG A 306 6.44 13.47 -4.78
C ARG A 306 7.42 13.06 -5.89
N ARG A 307 8.42 13.89 -6.21
CA ARG A 307 9.49 13.56 -7.17
C ARG A 307 10.37 12.40 -6.68
N TYR A 308 10.70 12.40 -5.39
CA TYR A 308 11.47 11.31 -4.80
C TYR A 308 10.70 9.99 -4.78
N MET A 309 9.38 10.06 -4.57
CA MET A 309 8.50 8.90 -4.65
C MET A 309 8.52 8.25 -6.04
N ASP A 310 8.54 9.01 -7.14
CA ASP A 310 8.66 8.44 -8.49
C ASP A 310 9.86 7.51 -8.62
N PHE A 311 11.01 7.94 -8.09
CA PHE A 311 12.22 7.14 -8.11
C PHE A 311 12.07 5.86 -7.29
N LEU A 312 11.51 5.97 -6.08
CA LEU A 312 11.29 4.81 -5.23
C LEU A 312 10.25 3.84 -5.83
N ARG A 313 9.19 4.33 -6.47
CA ARG A 313 8.24 3.46 -7.20
C ARG A 313 8.94 2.75 -8.36
N MET A 314 9.62 3.51 -9.22
CA MET A 314 10.36 2.97 -10.35
C MET A 314 11.36 1.90 -9.90
N GLU A 315 12.05 2.10 -8.78
CA GLU A 315 12.96 1.12 -8.20
C GLU A 315 12.26 -0.23 -7.94
N GLY A 316 11.04 -0.21 -7.40
CA GLY A 316 10.27 -1.42 -7.08
C GLY A 316 9.78 -2.14 -8.34
N GLU A 317 9.35 -1.38 -9.33
CA GLU A 317 8.96 -1.87 -10.65
C GLU A 317 10.14 -2.49 -11.40
N ILE A 318 11.31 -1.84 -11.36
CA ILE A 318 12.55 -2.35 -11.96
C ILE A 318 13.02 -3.62 -11.26
N ASN A 319 13.00 -3.63 -9.91
CA ASN A 319 13.31 -4.82 -9.12
C ASN A 319 12.41 -5.99 -9.52
N PHE A 320 11.10 -5.77 -9.71
CA PHE A 320 10.18 -6.80 -10.21
C PHE A 320 10.56 -7.28 -11.62
N VAL A 321 10.79 -6.35 -12.55
CA VAL A 321 11.12 -6.69 -13.94
C VAL A 321 12.45 -7.44 -14.05
N SER A 322 13.36 -7.28 -13.08
CA SER A 322 14.61 -8.05 -13.02
C SER A 322 14.40 -9.57 -12.91
N PHE A 323 13.23 -10.04 -12.47
CA PHE A 323 12.89 -11.47 -12.47
C PHE A 323 12.43 -12.01 -13.83
N LEU A 324 12.03 -11.13 -14.76
CA LEU A 324 11.62 -11.51 -16.12
C LEU A 324 12.84 -11.77 -17.01
N PRO A 325 12.68 -12.48 -18.15
CA PRO A 325 13.76 -12.66 -19.11
C PRO A 325 14.27 -11.31 -19.64
N PRO A 326 15.60 -11.11 -19.80
CA PRO A 326 16.17 -9.84 -20.27
C PRO A 326 15.51 -9.28 -21.54
N SER A 327 15.17 -10.15 -22.49
CA SER A 327 14.60 -9.78 -23.80
C SER A 327 13.23 -9.10 -23.74
N VAL A 328 12.50 -9.18 -22.62
CA VAL A 328 11.17 -8.55 -22.47
C VAL A 328 11.14 -7.42 -21.44
N ARG A 329 12.24 -7.16 -20.73
CA ARG A 329 12.25 -6.17 -19.63
C ARG A 329 11.97 -4.76 -20.12
N TYR A 330 12.65 -4.36 -21.19
CA TYR A 330 12.49 -3.05 -21.78
C TYR A 330 11.07 -2.82 -22.31
N SER A 331 10.55 -3.74 -23.12
CA SER A 331 9.18 -3.61 -23.67
C SER A 331 8.11 -3.66 -22.58
N THR A 332 8.34 -4.40 -21.49
CA THR A 332 7.47 -4.38 -20.31
C THR A 332 7.44 -3.00 -19.68
N LEU A 333 8.59 -2.41 -19.37
CA LEU A 333 8.67 -1.07 -18.78
C LEU A 333 8.12 -0.01 -19.74
N GLN A 334 8.42 -0.08 -21.04
CA GLN A 334 7.87 0.83 -22.05
C GLN A 334 6.34 0.78 -22.11
N SER A 335 5.73 -0.39 -21.91
CA SER A 335 4.27 -0.51 -21.84
C SER A 335 3.66 0.14 -20.60
N TRP A 336 4.47 0.40 -19.55
CA TRP A 336 4.02 1.04 -18.32
C TRP A 336 4.13 2.56 -18.35
N TYR A 337 5.06 3.08 -19.14
CA TYR A 337 5.37 4.51 -19.26
C TYR A 337 5.21 5.00 -20.70
N ILE A 338 3.99 4.89 -21.22
CA ILE A 338 3.68 5.31 -22.60
C ILE A 338 3.93 6.81 -22.73
N GLY A 339 4.67 7.22 -23.77
CA GLY A 339 5.03 8.60 -24.02
C GLY A 339 6.23 9.12 -23.22
N ASP A 340 6.87 8.29 -22.39
CA ASP A 340 8.10 8.63 -21.67
C ASP A 340 9.34 8.09 -22.40
N ASP A 341 9.99 8.95 -23.18
CA ASP A 341 11.19 8.58 -23.93
C ASP A 341 12.44 8.41 -23.04
N ALA A 342 12.38 8.72 -21.73
CA ALA A 342 13.55 8.60 -20.85
C ALA A 342 14.02 7.14 -20.68
N PHE A 343 13.12 6.18 -20.86
CA PHE A 343 13.43 4.75 -20.77
C PHE A 343 14.25 4.23 -21.95
N LYS A 344 14.15 4.84 -23.15
CA LYS A 344 14.86 4.41 -24.37
C LYS A 344 16.37 4.41 -24.24
N LYS A 345 16.95 5.32 -23.44
CA LYS A 345 18.40 5.59 -23.45
C LYS A 345 19.20 4.83 -22.39
N ASN A 346 18.55 4.19 -21.41
CA ASN A 346 19.26 3.73 -20.19
C ASN A 346 18.98 2.29 -19.74
N ILE A 347 17.87 1.66 -20.15
CA ILE A 347 17.48 0.34 -19.58
C ILE A 347 18.45 -0.78 -19.94
N ASP A 348 18.92 -0.80 -21.19
CA ASP A 348 19.73 -1.93 -21.71
C ASP A 348 21.07 -2.07 -20.98
N ASN A 349 21.52 -0.99 -20.31
CA ASN A 349 22.74 -0.96 -19.51
C ASN A 349 22.51 -1.23 -18.01
N ILE A 350 21.26 -1.32 -17.56
CA ILE A 350 20.90 -1.38 -16.12
C ILE A 350 20.51 -2.80 -15.69
N LEU A 351 19.83 -3.56 -16.55
CA LEU A 351 19.31 -4.90 -16.21
C LEU A 351 19.96 -5.98 -17.06
N VAL A 352 21.29 -6.05 -17.03
CA VAL A 352 22.08 -6.95 -17.90
C VAL A 352 22.10 -8.41 -17.43
N ARG A 353 21.98 -8.65 -16.11
CA ARG A 353 21.98 -10.00 -15.52
C ARG A 353 20.79 -10.84 -15.99
N ASP A 354 20.97 -12.16 -16.11
CA ASP A 354 19.88 -13.07 -16.51
C ASP A 354 18.82 -13.23 -15.39
N THR A 355 17.95 -14.23 -15.48
CA THR A 355 17.01 -14.66 -14.43
C THR A 355 17.12 -16.17 -14.20
N LYS A 356 17.10 -16.61 -12.93
CA LYS A 356 17.03 -18.04 -12.60
C LYS A 356 15.60 -18.58 -12.67
N VAL A 357 14.60 -17.74 -12.87
CA VAL A 357 13.22 -18.18 -13.04
C VAL A 357 13.10 -18.95 -14.37
N LYS A 358 12.81 -20.24 -14.28
CA LYS A 358 12.63 -21.10 -15.47
C LYS A 358 11.21 -20.98 -15.99
N TYR A 359 11.00 -20.35 -17.14
CA TYR A 359 9.68 -20.16 -17.76
C TYR A 359 9.31 -21.27 -18.76
N LYS A 360 8.01 -21.52 -18.91
CA LYS A 360 7.42 -22.49 -19.85
C LYS A 360 6.53 -21.82 -20.91
N THR A 361 6.14 -20.58 -20.69
CA THR A 361 5.25 -19.81 -21.56
C THR A 361 5.92 -18.50 -22.00
N LYS A 362 5.31 -17.80 -22.96
CA LYS A 362 5.68 -16.42 -23.32
C LYS A 362 4.97 -15.36 -22.45
N HIS A 363 4.05 -15.78 -21.56
CA HIS A 363 3.34 -14.90 -20.64
C HIS A 363 4.13 -14.75 -19.32
N TYR A 364 5.38 -14.27 -19.42
CA TYR A 364 6.36 -14.31 -18.33
C TYR A 364 5.87 -13.64 -17.04
N LYS A 365 5.21 -12.47 -17.12
CA LYS A 365 4.66 -11.77 -15.95
C LYS A 365 3.64 -12.62 -15.20
N LYS A 366 2.67 -13.19 -15.93
CA LYS A 366 1.62 -14.05 -15.38
C LYS A 366 2.22 -15.30 -14.74
N GLU A 367 3.09 -15.99 -15.49
CA GLU A 367 3.73 -17.23 -15.02
C GLU A 367 4.65 -17.00 -13.81
N PHE A 368 5.30 -15.83 -13.72
CA PHE A 368 6.09 -15.46 -12.55
C PHE A 368 5.22 -15.36 -11.31
N ILE A 369 4.13 -14.58 -11.36
CA ILE A 369 3.24 -14.43 -10.21
C ILE A 369 2.62 -15.78 -9.82
N GLU A 370 2.13 -16.56 -10.79
CA GLU A 370 1.59 -17.89 -10.54
C GLU A 370 2.60 -18.79 -9.82
N LYS A 371 3.87 -18.76 -10.20
CA LYS A 371 4.93 -19.51 -9.49
C LYS A 371 5.22 -18.98 -8.11
N VAL A 372 5.24 -17.67 -7.91
CA VAL A 372 5.44 -17.08 -6.59
C VAL A 372 4.33 -17.56 -5.65
N ILE A 373 3.06 -17.41 -6.05
CA ILE A 373 1.92 -17.80 -5.21
C ILE A 373 1.86 -19.31 -4.98
N THR A 374 2.04 -20.12 -6.02
CA THR A 374 1.87 -21.58 -5.91
C THR A 374 3.09 -22.33 -5.37
N LYS A 375 4.30 -21.77 -5.46
CA LYS A 375 5.54 -22.47 -5.09
C LYS A 375 6.38 -21.76 -4.03
N ARG A 376 6.25 -20.45 -3.86
CA ARG A 376 7.07 -19.69 -2.91
C ARG A 376 6.31 -19.30 -1.64
N ILE A 377 5.12 -18.73 -1.78
CA ILE A 377 4.34 -18.24 -0.64
C ILE A 377 3.93 -19.39 0.26
N GLN A 378 4.10 -19.22 1.57
CA GLN A 378 3.77 -20.27 2.54
C GLN A 378 2.25 -20.45 2.66
N PRO A 379 1.71 -21.68 2.56
CA PRO A 379 0.26 -21.93 2.65
C PRO A 379 -0.40 -21.42 3.94
N LYS A 380 0.34 -21.41 5.06
CA LYS A 380 -0.15 -20.87 6.36
C LYS A 380 -0.48 -19.37 6.33
N THR A 381 0.02 -18.64 5.32
CA THR A 381 -0.41 -17.26 5.10
C THR A 381 -1.85 -17.22 4.55
N ALA A 382 -2.43 -18.29 4.03
CA ALA A 382 -3.77 -18.25 3.44
C ALA A 382 -3.91 -17.13 2.38
N ILE A 383 -2.83 -16.89 1.63
CA ILE A 383 -2.84 -16.02 0.45
C ILE A 383 -3.04 -16.91 -0.78
N ASP A 384 -4.05 -16.58 -1.57
CA ASP A 384 -4.38 -17.22 -2.83
C ASP A 384 -4.83 -16.14 -3.83
N PHE A 385 -5.04 -16.54 -5.08
CA PHE A 385 -5.61 -15.69 -6.12
C PHE A 385 -7.08 -15.38 -5.86
N ASP A 386 -7.49 -14.18 -6.25
CA ASP A 386 -8.89 -13.80 -6.35
C ASP A 386 -9.60 -14.61 -7.44
N LYS A 387 -10.45 -15.53 -6.99
CA LYS A 387 -11.21 -16.45 -7.84
C LYS A 387 -12.22 -15.74 -8.74
N LEU A 388 -12.68 -14.54 -8.37
CA LEU A 388 -13.70 -13.80 -9.11
C LEU A 388 -13.11 -12.93 -10.23
N ASN A 389 -11.82 -12.60 -10.15
CA ASN A 389 -11.20 -11.60 -11.04
C ASN A 389 -9.96 -12.13 -11.81
N TYR A 390 -9.16 -13.04 -11.24
CA TYR A 390 -7.84 -13.37 -11.83
C TYR A 390 -7.88 -14.32 -13.03
N ASN A 391 -8.61 -15.45 -12.93
CA ASN A 391 -8.66 -16.49 -13.96
C ASN A 391 -10.10 -16.86 -14.29
N THR A 392 -10.82 -15.93 -14.93
CA THR A 392 -12.24 -16.07 -15.26
C THR A 392 -12.52 -16.53 -16.68
N LEU A 393 -11.48 -16.91 -17.43
CA LEU A 393 -11.63 -17.36 -18.82
C LEU A 393 -12.61 -18.53 -18.90
N HIS A 394 -13.56 -18.44 -19.83
CA HIS A 394 -14.57 -19.46 -20.14
C HIS A 394 -15.68 -19.69 -19.10
N VAL A 395 -15.82 -18.83 -18.09
CA VAL A 395 -17.00 -18.87 -17.21
C VAL A 395 -18.21 -18.33 -17.97
N LYS A 396 -19.31 -19.10 -18.00
CA LYS A 396 -20.55 -18.71 -18.66
C LYS A 396 -21.47 -17.98 -17.69
N MET A 397 -22.09 -16.89 -18.16
CA MET A 397 -23.11 -16.17 -17.39
C MET A 397 -24.28 -17.12 -17.06
N PRO A 398 -24.69 -17.23 -15.78
CA PRO A 398 -25.89 -17.97 -15.42
C PRO A 398 -27.13 -17.42 -16.12
N LYS A 399 -28.09 -18.29 -16.44
CA LYS A 399 -29.39 -17.87 -16.98
C LYS A 399 -30.27 -17.24 -15.91
N GLU A 400 -30.16 -17.77 -14.69
CA GLU A 400 -30.88 -17.32 -13.51
C GLU A 400 -29.91 -17.29 -12.32
N PHE A 401 -30.22 -16.46 -11.33
CA PHE A 401 -29.44 -16.32 -10.11
C PHE A 401 -30.30 -16.72 -8.92
N GLN A 402 -29.91 -17.82 -8.25
CA GLN A 402 -30.64 -18.36 -7.10
C GLN A 402 -29.75 -18.44 -5.85
N THR A 403 -28.45 -18.64 -6.05
CA THR A 403 -27.47 -18.93 -4.99
C THR A 403 -26.27 -17.98 -5.03
N GLN A 404 -25.48 -17.97 -3.96
CA GLN A 404 -24.18 -17.29 -3.96
C GLN A 404 -23.23 -17.83 -5.06
N GLU A 405 -23.28 -19.12 -5.38
CA GLU A 405 -22.44 -19.70 -6.43
C GLU A 405 -22.81 -19.12 -7.80
N ASP A 406 -24.09 -18.89 -8.06
CA ASP A 406 -24.54 -18.23 -9.29
C ASP A 406 -24.04 -16.78 -9.35
N VAL A 407 -24.13 -16.06 -8.23
CA VAL A 407 -23.58 -14.69 -8.12
C VAL A 407 -22.08 -14.68 -8.43
N ASP A 408 -21.31 -15.57 -7.83
CA ASP A 408 -19.86 -15.66 -8.04
C ASP A 408 -19.52 -16.05 -9.50
N LYS A 409 -20.31 -16.95 -10.12
CA LYS A 409 -20.20 -17.29 -11.55
C LYS A 409 -20.53 -16.12 -12.46
N GLY A 410 -21.61 -15.38 -12.17
CA GLY A 410 -22.02 -14.22 -12.97
C GLY A 410 -21.00 -13.10 -12.90
N ILE A 411 -20.52 -12.77 -11.69
CA ILE A 411 -19.39 -11.83 -11.51
C ILE A 411 -18.18 -12.28 -12.33
N SER A 412 -17.83 -13.56 -12.28
CA SER A 412 -16.68 -14.09 -13.03
C SER A 412 -16.89 -13.98 -14.55
N ALA A 413 -18.12 -14.19 -15.03
CA ALA A 413 -18.47 -14.17 -16.45
C ALA A 413 -18.49 -12.76 -17.09
N LEU A 414 -18.63 -11.69 -16.29
CA LEU A 414 -18.61 -10.30 -16.79
C LEU A 414 -17.34 -10.00 -17.58
N ASP A 415 -17.49 -9.27 -18.69
CA ASP A 415 -16.34 -8.69 -19.39
C ASP A 415 -15.85 -7.43 -18.66
N LYS A 416 -15.11 -7.65 -17.58
CA LYS A 416 -14.60 -6.59 -16.69
C LYS A 416 -13.66 -5.58 -17.36
N LYS A 417 -13.28 -5.79 -18.63
CA LYS A 417 -12.45 -4.86 -19.42
C LYS A 417 -13.27 -3.91 -20.30
N HIS A 418 -14.54 -4.22 -20.54
CA HIS A 418 -15.40 -3.47 -21.45
C HIS A 418 -16.75 -3.14 -20.81
N ILE A 419 -16.71 -2.64 -19.58
CA ILE A 419 -17.90 -2.19 -18.85
C ILE A 419 -18.25 -0.76 -19.29
N ALA A 420 -19.27 -0.59 -20.13
CA ALA A 420 -19.65 0.71 -20.69
C ALA A 420 -19.97 1.76 -19.61
N PHE A 421 -20.56 1.34 -18.48
CA PHE A 421 -20.90 2.25 -17.38
C PHE A 421 -19.70 3.04 -16.85
N ILE A 422 -18.54 2.40 -16.63
CA ILE A 422 -17.35 3.10 -16.12
C ILE A 422 -16.63 3.91 -17.19
N GLN A 423 -16.81 3.55 -18.47
CA GLN A 423 -16.29 4.32 -19.61
C GLN A 423 -17.09 5.62 -19.78
N TYR A 424 -18.40 5.57 -19.53
CA TYR A 424 -19.27 6.74 -19.48
C TYR A 424 -19.01 7.57 -18.21
N MET A 425 -19.12 6.94 -17.03
CA MET A 425 -18.86 7.54 -15.72
C MET A 425 -17.36 7.56 -15.42
N ASN A 426 -16.59 8.26 -16.26
CA ASN A 426 -15.13 8.26 -16.20
C ASN A 426 -14.53 9.40 -15.38
N ASP A 427 -15.36 10.12 -14.64
CA ASP A 427 -14.91 11.17 -13.75
C ASP A 427 -14.26 10.62 -12.46
N PHE A 428 -13.68 11.55 -11.72
CA PHE A 428 -13.00 11.26 -10.46
C PHE A 428 -13.94 10.91 -9.29
N GLY A 429 -15.25 10.97 -9.50
CA GLY A 429 -16.26 10.69 -8.50
C GLY A 429 -16.69 9.23 -8.45
N THR A 430 -16.40 8.42 -9.46
CA THR A 430 -16.87 7.02 -9.55
C THR A 430 -15.69 6.05 -9.61
N ASN A 431 -15.14 5.65 -8.46
CA ASN A 431 -13.99 4.73 -8.40
C ASN A 431 -14.18 3.52 -7.48
N ASN A 432 -15.06 3.63 -6.49
CA ASN A 432 -15.29 2.58 -5.51
C ASN A 432 -16.75 2.56 -5.07
N ALA A 433 -17.46 1.47 -5.35
CA ALA A 433 -18.84 1.29 -4.93
C ALA A 433 -18.98 0.10 -3.98
N LEU A 434 -19.81 0.25 -2.95
CA LEU A 434 -20.19 -0.86 -2.07
C LEU A 434 -21.53 -1.42 -2.53
N MET A 435 -21.51 -2.71 -2.90
CA MET A 435 -22.67 -3.43 -3.41
C MET A 435 -23.17 -4.44 -2.38
N ARG A 436 -24.48 -4.45 -2.14
CA ARG A 436 -25.18 -5.54 -1.45
C ARG A 436 -26.14 -6.22 -2.40
N ILE A 437 -26.10 -7.55 -2.43
CA ILE A 437 -27.01 -8.39 -3.19
C ILE A 437 -27.89 -9.14 -2.20
N LYS A 438 -29.20 -8.89 -2.24
CA LYS A 438 -30.18 -9.54 -1.37
C LYS A 438 -30.58 -10.89 -1.94
N LEU A 439 -30.38 -11.95 -1.17
CA LEU A 439 -30.77 -13.32 -1.52
C LEU A 439 -32.24 -13.58 -1.20
N HIS A 440 -32.79 -14.67 -1.74
CA HIS A 440 -34.18 -15.06 -1.53
C HIS A 440 -34.54 -15.32 -0.05
N ASP A 441 -33.58 -15.77 0.75
CA ASP A 441 -33.74 -16.00 2.20
C ASP A 441 -33.64 -14.72 3.04
N GLY A 442 -33.43 -13.56 2.40
CA GLY A 442 -33.27 -12.25 3.06
C GLY A 442 -31.86 -11.96 3.55
N SER A 443 -30.91 -12.88 3.39
CA SER A 443 -29.49 -12.63 3.66
C SER A 443 -28.85 -11.80 2.54
N TYR A 444 -27.63 -11.31 2.78
CA TYR A 444 -26.94 -10.42 1.84
C TYR A 444 -25.53 -10.90 1.53
N ILE A 445 -25.17 -10.79 0.25
CA ILE A 445 -23.78 -10.86 -0.21
C ILE A 445 -23.26 -9.44 -0.38
N VAL A 446 -22.10 -9.13 0.21
CA VAL A 446 -21.45 -7.82 0.06
C VAL A 446 -20.21 -7.94 -0.82
N ARG A 447 -20.07 -7.01 -1.76
CA ARG A 447 -18.93 -6.86 -2.66
C ARG A 447 -18.55 -5.38 -2.77
N SER A 448 -17.28 -5.10 -3.05
CA SER A 448 -16.85 -3.80 -3.54
C SER A 448 -16.61 -3.89 -5.04
N ILE A 449 -17.14 -2.93 -5.79
CA ILE A 449 -16.81 -2.72 -7.21
C ILE A 449 -15.74 -1.64 -7.23
N VAL A 450 -14.52 -2.03 -7.61
CA VAL A 450 -13.36 -1.15 -7.68
C VAL A 450 -13.08 -0.86 -9.14
N VAL A 451 -13.08 0.41 -9.53
CA VAL A 451 -12.72 0.84 -10.87
C VAL A 451 -11.23 1.11 -10.91
N ASN A 452 -10.54 0.44 -11.83
CA ASN A 452 -9.13 0.63 -12.08
C ASN A 452 -8.98 1.50 -13.33
N ARG A 453 -8.72 2.80 -13.15
CA ARG A 453 -8.51 3.71 -14.28
C ARG A 453 -7.19 3.42 -14.97
N TRP A 454 -7.19 3.42 -16.28
CA TRP A 454 -5.96 3.24 -17.06
C TRP A 454 -5.19 4.55 -17.14
N HIS A 455 -3.93 4.50 -16.71
CA HIS A 455 -2.97 5.58 -16.93
C HIS A 455 -1.96 5.13 -18.00
N ASN A 456 -1.74 5.96 -19.02
CA ASN A 456 -0.63 5.78 -19.96
C ASN A 456 0.72 5.88 -19.25
N ASN A 457 0.80 6.75 -18.24
CA ASN A 457 1.95 6.93 -17.37
C ASN A 457 1.55 7.65 -16.07
N VAL A 458 2.14 7.27 -14.93
CA VAL A 458 1.97 7.93 -13.61
C VAL A 458 3.17 8.80 -13.19
N ASN A 459 4.16 8.97 -14.07
CA ASN A 459 5.33 9.84 -13.88
C ASN A 459 5.03 11.35 -14.09
N SER A 460 3.75 11.73 -14.22
CA SER A 460 3.35 13.13 -14.41
C SER A 460 2.91 13.76 -13.10
N LEU A 461 3.59 14.84 -12.68
CA LEU A 461 3.22 15.61 -11.49
C LEU A 461 1.88 16.35 -11.66
N PHE A 462 1.58 16.79 -12.88
CA PHE A 462 0.40 17.58 -13.22
C PHE A 462 -0.38 16.95 -14.37
N LEU A 463 -1.61 17.43 -14.60
CA LEU A 463 -2.42 17.10 -15.77
C LEU A 463 -2.66 15.60 -16.00
N GLU A 464 -2.84 14.84 -14.92
CA GLU A 464 -3.15 13.41 -14.94
C GLU A 464 -4.27 13.04 -15.92
N LYS A 465 -5.28 13.91 -16.08
CA LYS A 465 -6.38 13.72 -17.04
C LYS A 465 -5.94 13.41 -18.48
N TYR A 466 -4.76 13.87 -18.91
CA TYR A 466 -4.24 13.58 -20.27
C TYR A 466 -3.51 12.24 -20.36
N GLN A 467 -3.24 11.59 -19.22
CA GLN A 467 -2.70 10.24 -19.17
C GLN A 467 -3.79 9.18 -19.10
N LEU A 468 -5.04 9.57 -18.81
CA LEU A 468 -6.16 8.63 -18.73
C LEU A 468 -6.60 8.13 -20.10
N ASP A 469 -6.94 6.85 -20.20
CA ASP A 469 -7.57 6.26 -21.37
C ASP A 469 -8.79 5.41 -20.93
N PRO A 470 -9.98 6.04 -20.82
CA PRO A 470 -11.17 5.36 -20.29
C PRO A 470 -11.54 4.07 -21.03
N LYS A 471 -11.14 3.93 -22.30
CA LYS A 471 -11.39 2.71 -23.10
C LYS A 471 -10.64 1.48 -22.60
N LYS A 472 -9.64 1.67 -21.73
CA LYS A 472 -8.83 0.62 -21.12
C LYS A 472 -9.10 0.45 -19.63
N ASP A 473 -10.05 1.22 -19.07
CA ASP A 473 -10.44 1.06 -17.68
C ASP A 473 -11.01 -0.33 -17.44
N THR A 474 -10.81 -0.85 -16.24
CA THR A 474 -11.32 -2.16 -15.84
C THR A 474 -12.03 -2.07 -14.50
N ILE A 475 -12.81 -3.09 -14.14
CA ILE A 475 -13.30 -3.26 -12.78
C ILE A 475 -12.77 -4.52 -12.13
N ASP A 476 -12.59 -4.49 -10.81
CA ASP A 476 -12.52 -5.68 -9.99
C ASP A 476 -13.74 -5.72 -9.05
N ILE A 477 -14.40 -6.87 -8.96
CA ILE A 477 -15.49 -7.08 -7.99
C ILE A 477 -14.97 -7.99 -6.90
N VAL A 478 -14.69 -7.42 -5.73
CA VAL A 478 -13.97 -8.11 -4.66
C VAL A 478 -14.84 -8.31 -3.43
N LYS A 479 -14.59 -9.38 -2.68
CA LYS A 479 -15.25 -9.60 -1.40
C LYS A 479 -14.73 -8.61 -0.37
N GLY A 480 -15.64 -8.06 0.44
CA GLY A 480 -15.26 -7.18 1.54
C GLY A 480 -15.51 -5.71 1.24
N SER A 481 -15.06 -4.88 2.18
CA SER A 481 -15.01 -3.43 2.01
C SER A 481 -13.65 -2.99 1.48
N ILE A 482 -13.66 -2.18 0.42
CA ILE A 482 -12.46 -1.57 -0.14
C ILE A 482 -12.50 -0.06 0.13
N GLY A 483 -11.38 0.51 0.56
CA GLY A 483 -11.27 1.95 0.78
C GLY A 483 -11.98 2.45 2.05
N SER A 484 -11.81 3.74 2.33
CA SER A 484 -12.48 4.44 3.43
C SER A 484 -13.62 5.34 2.96
N TYR A 485 -13.74 5.50 1.64
CA TYR A 485 -14.62 6.44 0.96
C TYR A 485 -15.43 5.70 -0.10
N PRO A 486 -16.57 5.09 0.26
CA PRO A 486 -17.49 4.61 -0.75
C PRO A 486 -17.99 5.81 -1.55
N ASN A 487 -17.85 5.74 -2.87
CA ASN A 487 -18.40 6.75 -3.77
C ASN A 487 -19.88 6.52 -4.03
N MET A 488 -20.33 5.28 -3.94
CA MET A 488 -21.66 4.87 -4.35
C MET A 488 -22.09 3.62 -3.60
N PHE A 489 -23.37 3.53 -3.26
CA PHE A 489 -24.00 2.32 -2.77
C PHE A 489 -24.84 1.70 -3.88
N VAL A 490 -24.67 0.39 -4.05
CA VAL A 490 -25.44 -0.42 -4.99
C VAL A 490 -26.25 -1.44 -4.20
N SER A 491 -27.55 -1.50 -4.45
CA SER A 491 -28.45 -2.46 -3.81
C SER A 491 -29.20 -3.21 -4.90
N VAL A 492 -29.01 -4.54 -4.95
CA VAL A 492 -29.57 -5.40 -5.99
C VAL A 492 -30.30 -6.57 -5.34
N ASP A 493 -31.52 -6.87 -5.76
CA ASP A 493 -32.14 -8.15 -5.45
C ASP A 493 -31.57 -9.23 -6.38
N ILE A 494 -31.30 -10.44 -5.88
CA ILE A 494 -30.66 -11.49 -6.67
C ILE A 494 -31.38 -11.78 -8.00
N LYS A 495 -32.71 -11.70 -8.02
CA LYS A 495 -33.55 -11.88 -9.22
C LYS A 495 -33.27 -10.83 -10.31
N ASP A 496 -32.82 -9.64 -9.92
CA ASP A 496 -32.57 -8.50 -10.80
C ASP A 496 -31.07 -8.37 -11.13
N LEU A 497 -30.22 -9.27 -10.62
CA LEU A 497 -28.77 -9.19 -10.79
C LEU A 497 -28.34 -9.31 -12.25
N LYS A 498 -29.05 -10.13 -13.04
CA LYS A 498 -28.80 -10.23 -14.48
C LYS A 498 -29.07 -8.89 -15.18
N GLU A 499 -30.19 -8.25 -14.86
CA GLU A 499 -30.55 -6.93 -15.41
C GLU A 499 -29.48 -5.89 -15.05
N PHE A 500 -29.02 -5.87 -13.80
CA PHE A 500 -27.94 -4.98 -13.37
C PHE A 500 -26.63 -5.21 -14.15
N PHE A 501 -26.24 -6.47 -14.36
CA PHE A 501 -25.06 -6.82 -15.17
C PHE A 501 -25.21 -6.39 -16.62
N ASP A 502 -26.35 -6.67 -17.26
CA ASP A 502 -26.63 -6.24 -18.62
C ASP A 502 -26.58 -4.70 -18.73
N LEU A 503 -27.09 -3.98 -17.72
CA LEU A 503 -27.06 -2.52 -17.66
C LEU A 503 -25.63 -1.96 -17.56
N ILE A 504 -24.79 -2.46 -16.66
CA ILE A 504 -23.42 -1.92 -16.53
C ILE A 504 -22.55 -2.22 -17.76
N GLU A 505 -22.77 -3.37 -18.41
CA GLU A 505 -22.04 -3.76 -19.63
C GLU A 505 -22.40 -2.87 -20.81
N ASN A 506 -23.68 -2.49 -20.95
CA ASN A 506 -24.21 -1.84 -22.15
C ASN A 506 -24.65 -0.39 -21.94
N PHE A 507 -24.36 0.21 -20.78
CA PHE A 507 -24.79 1.56 -20.43
C PHE A 507 -24.37 2.62 -21.48
N ASP A 508 -25.36 3.28 -22.11
CA ASP A 508 -25.13 4.30 -23.14
C ASP A 508 -25.38 5.74 -22.65
N GLY A 509 -25.85 5.89 -21.40
CA GLY A 509 -26.18 7.18 -20.81
C GLY A 509 -27.47 7.82 -21.33
N SER A 510 -28.30 7.09 -22.07
CA SER A 510 -29.67 7.54 -22.41
C SER A 510 -30.53 7.73 -21.16
N ASP A 511 -31.50 8.64 -21.21
CA ASP A 511 -32.44 8.87 -20.09
C ASP A 511 -33.11 7.56 -19.64
N VAL A 512 -33.39 6.64 -20.57
CA VAL A 512 -33.96 5.32 -20.29
C VAL A 512 -33.01 4.48 -19.43
N MET A 513 -31.74 4.33 -19.83
CA MET A 513 -30.78 3.55 -19.05
C MET A 513 -30.41 4.24 -17.74
N GLN A 514 -30.40 5.58 -17.69
CA GLN A 514 -30.23 6.33 -16.44
C GLN A 514 -31.35 6.03 -15.45
N GLU A 515 -32.62 6.09 -15.88
CA GLU A 515 -33.77 5.75 -15.02
C GLU A 515 -33.76 4.27 -14.58
N GLN A 516 -33.34 3.35 -15.46
CA GLN A 516 -33.15 1.95 -15.08
C GLN A 516 -32.05 1.79 -14.02
N MET A 517 -30.92 2.50 -14.19
CA MET A 517 -29.78 2.44 -13.28
C MET A 517 -30.09 3.03 -11.90
N LYS A 518 -30.95 4.07 -11.83
CA LYS A 518 -31.43 4.67 -10.56
C LYS A 518 -32.14 3.67 -9.65
N ARG A 519 -32.64 2.54 -10.16
CA ARG A 519 -33.20 1.45 -9.34
C ARG A 519 -32.17 0.74 -8.47
N PHE A 520 -30.91 0.73 -8.89
CA PHE A 520 -29.83 0.00 -8.23
C PHE A 520 -28.86 0.91 -7.47
N LEU A 521 -28.67 2.14 -7.94
CA LEU A 521 -27.75 3.11 -7.36
C LEU A 521 -28.47 4.04 -6.39
N LEU A 522 -27.95 4.16 -5.16
CA LEU A 522 -28.54 5.07 -4.19
C LEU A 522 -27.94 6.47 -4.31
N SER A 523 -28.78 7.45 -4.62
CA SER A 523 -28.43 8.87 -4.50
C SER A 523 -28.38 9.31 -3.03
N ARG A 524 -27.67 10.40 -2.74
CA ARG A 524 -27.65 11.01 -1.41
C ARG A 524 -29.01 11.57 -0.99
N ASP A 525 -29.84 11.92 -1.97
CA ASP A 525 -31.20 12.46 -1.76
C ASP A 525 -32.27 11.36 -1.64
N ASP A 526 -31.87 10.08 -1.76
CA ASP A 526 -32.76 8.94 -1.57
C ASP A 526 -33.22 8.83 -0.11
N LYS A 527 -34.51 8.58 0.11
CA LYS A 527 -35.10 8.46 1.46
C LYS A 527 -34.51 7.29 2.25
N GLU A 528 -34.04 6.24 1.57
CA GLU A 528 -33.42 5.05 2.17
C GLU A 528 -31.89 5.18 2.30
N PHE A 529 -31.30 6.33 1.94
CA PHE A 529 -29.84 6.54 1.94
C PHE A 529 -29.22 6.22 3.31
N TRP A 530 -29.69 6.87 4.38
CA TRP A 530 -29.13 6.70 5.72
C TRP A 530 -29.32 5.29 6.26
N LYS A 531 -30.49 4.69 6.03
CA LYS A 531 -30.76 3.30 6.41
C LYS A 531 -29.82 2.32 5.70
N THR A 532 -29.49 2.59 4.43
CA THR A 532 -28.55 1.76 3.67
C THR A 532 -27.11 1.99 4.10
N TYR A 533 -26.72 3.23 4.39
CA TYR A 533 -25.43 3.56 5.01
C TYR A 533 -25.24 2.83 6.34
N ASP A 534 -26.20 2.95 7.25
CA ASP A 534 -26.17 2.32 8.57
C ASP A 534 -26.09 0.79 8.45
N TRP A 535 -26.78 0.21 7.47
CA TRP A 535 -26.68 -1.21 7.17
C TRP A 535 -25.26 -1.61 6.73
N PHE A 536 -24.65 -0.88 5.80
CA PHE A 536 -23.27 -1.16 5.36
C PHE A 536 -22.26 -0.95 6.48
N GLN A 537 -22.46 0.07 7.32
CA GLN A 537 -21.62 0.33 8.48
C GLN A 537 -21.74 -0.80 9.51
N ALA A 538 -22.94 -1.23 9.85
CA ALA A 538 -23.17 -2.34 10.78
C ALA A 538 -22.59 -3.65 10.25
N TRP A 539 -22.71 -3.90 8.94
CA TRP A 539 -22.07 -5.03 8.29
C TRP A 539 -20.53 -4.93 8.38
N PHE A 540 -19.95 -3.74 8.17
CA PHE A 540 -18.51 -3.54 8.24
C PHE A 540 -17.97 -3.76 9.66
N ASP A 541 -18.66 -3.19 10.66
CA ASP A 541 -18.33 -3.37 12.07
C ASP A 541 -18.40 -4.85 12.50
N LYS A 542 -19.33 -5.62 11.94
CA LYS A 542 -19.46 -7.06 12.22
C LYS A 542 -18.41 -7.90 11.50
N SER A 543 -18.08 -7.56 10.26
CA SER A 543 -17.16 -8.34 9.42
C SER A 543 -15.69 -8.08 9.75
N GLU A 544 -15.34 -6.87 10.20
CA GLU A 544 -13.98 -6.46 10.54
C GLU A 544 -13.96 -5.74 11.90
N PRO A 545 -14.30 -6.42 13.02
CA PRO A 545 -14.55 -5.76 14.31
C PRO A 545 -13.35 -5.01 14.91
N ILE A 546 -12.13 -5.37 14.47
CA ILE A 546 -10.88 -4.74 14.92
C ILE A 546 -10.44 -3.62 13.99
N LYS A 547 -10.74 -3.68 12.69
CA LYS A 547 -10.22 -2.72 11.68
C LYS A 547 -11.27 -1.74 11.18
N SER A 548 -12.54 -2.01 11.47
CA SER A 548 -13.66 -1.15 11.09
C SER A 548 -13.59 0.20 11.78
N GLY A 549 -14.07 1.19 11.05
CA GLY A 549 -14.35 2.53 11.53
C GLY A 549 -15.40 3.13 10.61
N LEU A 550 -15.90 4.32 10.94
CA LEU A 550 -16.91 4.97 10.12
C LEU A 550 -16.41 5.17 8.68
N TYR A 551 -17.25 4.81 7.71
CA TYR A 551 -17.08 5.23 6.33
C TYR A 551 -17.22 6.75 6.22
N ASP A 552 -16.37 7.35 5.40
CA ASP A 552 -16.37 8.78 5.17
C ASP A 552 -17.07 9.11 3.86
N LEU A 553 -18.23 9.77 3.97
CA LEU A 553 -19.10 10.14 2.85
C LEU A 553 -18.72 11.46 2.15
N ASN A 554 -17.60 12.10 2.51
CA ASN A 554 -17.16 13.35 1.87
C ASN A 554 -16.88 13.21 0.37
N ARG A 555 -16.75 11.98 -0.13
CA ARG A 555 -16.54 11.65 -1.54
C ARG A 555 -17.69 10.85 -2.15
N TYR A 556 -18.83 10.82 -1.47
CA TYR A 556 -20.02 10.17 -2.01
C TYR A 556 -20.54 10.97 -3.21
N TYR A 557 -20.84 10.28 -4.31
CA TYR A 557 -21.25 10.89 -5.56
C TYR A 557 -22.56 11.65 -5.37
N LYS A 558 -22.61 12.92 -5.78
CA LYS A 558 -23.70 13.83 -5.40
C LYS A 558 -25.01 13.53 -6.14
N TYR A 559 -24.93 13.24 -7.43
CA TYR A 559 -26.09 12.97 -8.28
C TYR A 559 -25.69 11.85 -9.25
N PRO A 560 -26.13 10.59 -9.03
CA PRO A 560 -25.83 9.49 -9.93
C PRO A 560 -26.24 9.85 -11.36
N PHE A 561 -27.44 10.41 -11.55
CA PHE A 561 -28.01 11.00 -12.77
C PHE A 561 -29.23 11.85 -12.37
#